data_AF-A0A8I0S0X3-F1
#
_entry.id   AF-A0A8I0S0X3-F1
#
_cell.length_a   1.000
_cell.length_b   1.000
_cell.length_c   1.000
_cell.angle_alpha   90.00
_cell.angle_beta   90.00
_cell.angle_gamma   90.00
#
_symmetry.space_group_name_H-M   'P 1'
#
loop_
_entity.id
_entity.type
_entity.pdbx_description
1 polymer ?
#
loop_
_entity_poly.entity_id
_entity_poly.type
_entity_poly.pdbx_seq_one_letter_code
_entity_poly.pdbx_strand_id
1 'polypeptide(L)' 'MCENLRKSEQMVKDVADTIAIDYAQELKSLGFTKEQIRTEVIKYIGTPQFIDAVKRKVEEYIALFDEPDKTQLH' A
#
# COMPACT_ATOMS: atom_id res chain seq x y z
N MET A 1 4.79 22.55 9.56
CA MET A 1 4.72 21.39 8.65
C MET A 1 3.48 21.57 7.79
N CYS A 2 3.61 21.69 6.47
CA CYS A 2 2.48 21.91 5.57
C CYS A 2 1.47 20.74 5.69
N GLU A 3 0.18 21.04 5.79
CA GLU A 3 -0.88 20.02 5.90
C GLU A 3 -0.88 19.03 4.74
N ASN A 4 -0.46 19.47 3.54
CA ASN A 4 -0.35 18.62 2.36
C ASN A 4 0.71 17.52 2.52
N LEU A 5 1.86 17.83 3.16
CA LEU A 5 2.89 16.82 3.45
C LEU A 5 2.34 15.74 4.39
N ARG A 6 1.58 16.14 5.42
CA ARG A 6 0.96 15.18 6.36
C ARG A 6 -0.04 14.26 5.67
N LYS A 7 -0.82 14.77 4.73
CA LYS A 7 -1.77 13.97 3.93
C LYS A 7 -1.03 12.98 3.02
N SER A 8 0.03 13.43 2.36
CA SER A 8 0.87 12.56 1.52
C SER A 8 1.56 11.46 2.34
N GLU A 9 2.12 11.80 3.51
CA GLU A 9 2.73 10.83 4.43
C GLU A 9 1.71 9.80 4.91
N GLN A 10 0.51 10.24 5.27
CA GLN A 10 -0.57 9.35 5.70
C GLN A 10 -1.00 8.39 4.59
N MET A 11 -1.16 8.88 3.35
CA MET A 11 -1.52 8.05 2.21
C MET A 11 -0.48 6.96 1.93
N VAL A 12 0.81 7.32 1.91
CA VAL A 12 1.90 6.35 1.70
C VAL A 12 1.90 5.30 2.82
N LYS A 13 1.67 5.73 4.06
CA LYS A 13 1.56 4.83 5.20
C LYS A 13 0.40 3.83 5.04
N ASP A 14 -0.79 4.31 4.69
CA ASP A 14 -1.97 3.45 4.55
C ASP A 14 -1.78 2.41 3.43
N VAL A 15 -1.17 2.80 2.32
CA VAL A 15 -0.83 1.88 1.22
C VAL A 15 0.20 0.84 1.67
N ALA A 16 1.26 1.28 2.35
CA ALA A 16 2.30 0.38 2.86
C ALA A 16 1.75 -0.62 3.89
N ASP A 17 0.91 -0.16 4.82
CA ASP A 17 0.26 -1.00 5.82
C ASP A 17 -0.65 -2.03 5.14
N THR A 18 -1.43 -1.62 4.13
CA THR A 18 -2.32 -2.52 3.37
C THR A 18 -1.52 -3.65 2.71
N ILE A 19 -0.46 -3.32 1.96
CA ILE A 19 0.36 -4.32 1.26
C ILE A 19 1.03 -5.29 2.26
N ALA A 20 1.54 -4.77 3.38
CA ALA A 20 2.17 -5.61 4.39
C ALA A 20 1.18 -6.55 5.09
N ILE A 21 -0.04 -6.08 5.34
CA ILE A 21 -1.12 -6.88 5.95
C ILE A 21 -1.59 -7.96 4.98
N ASP A 22 -1.81 -7.64 3.71
CA ASP A 22 -2.23 -8.60 2.68
C ASP A 22 -1.21 -9.73 2.55
N TYR A 23 0.08 -9.40 2.48
CA TYR A 23 1.15 -10.40 2.45
C TYR A 23 1.17 -11.27 3.71
N ALA A 24 0.98 -10.68 4.90
CA ALA A 24 0.89 -11.43 6.14
C ALA A 24 -0.32 -12.38 6.18
N GLN A 25 -1.46 -11.98 5.60
CA GLN A 25 -2.66 -12.81 5.49
C GLN A 25 -2.50 -13.95 4.49
N GLU A 26 -1.80 -13.74 3.37
CA GLU A 26 -1.43 -14.80 2.43
C GLU A 26 -0.56 -15.85 3.13
N LEU A 27 0.52 -15.44 3.82
CA LEU A 27 1.39 -16.37 4.54
C LEU A 27 0.63 -17.16 5.60
N LYS A 28 -0.28 -16.50 6.33
CA LYS A 28 -1.18 -17.17 7.28
C LYS A 28 -2.05 -18.22 6.59
N SER A 29 -2.60 -17.91 5.42
CA SER A 29 -3.46 -18.82 4.65
C SER A 29 -2.67 -20.02 4.10
N LEU A 30 -1.37 -19.84 3.85
CA LEU A 30 -0.44 -20.91 3.49
C LEU A 30 0.02 -21.76 4.69
N GLY A 31 -0.46 -21.48 5.90
CA GLY A 31 -0.16 -22.26 7.11
C GLY A 31 1.11 -21.86 7.84
N PHE A 32 1.68 -20.69 7.55
CA PHE A 32 2.87 -20.21 8.25
C PHE A 32 2.55 -19.87 9.71
N THR A 33 3.50 -20.15 10.60
CA THR A 33 3.39 -19.75 12.01
C THR A 33 3.58 -18.24 12.18
N LYS A 34 3.12 -17.69 13.32
CA LYS A 34 3.27 -16.27 13.64
C LYS A 34 4.72 -15.77 13.54
N GLU A 35 5.70 -16.57 13.97
CA GLU A 35 7.13 -16.20 13.92
C GLU A 35 7.68 -16.20 12.49
N GLN A 36 7.26 -17.17 11.67
CA GLN A 36 7.63 -17.21 10.25
C GLN A 36 7.02 -16.03 9.50
N ILE A 37 5.73 -15.74 9.72
CA ILE A 37 5.06 -14.57 9.13
C ILE A 37 5.80 -13.30 9.51
N ARG A 38 6.14 -13.11 10.79
CA ARG A 38 6.89 -11.93 11.24
C ARG A 38 8.22 -11.80 10.50
N THR A 39 8.98 -12.89 10.41
CA THR A 39 10.28 -12.91 9.73
C THR A 39 10.15 -12.54 8.25
N GLU A 40 9.22 -13.17 7.54
CA GLU A 40 9.02 -12.95 6.11
C GLU A 40 8.47 -11.56 5.81
N VAL A 41 7.54 -11.04 6.62
CA VAL A 41 7.02 -9.68 6.46
C VAL A 41 8.13 -8.64 6.68
N ILE A 42 8.93 -8.76 7.76
CA ILE A 42 10.05 -7.84 8.03
C ILE A 42 11.07 -7.88 6.89
N LYS A 43 11.35 -9.07 6.36
CA LYS A 43 12.23 -9.22 5.21
C LYS A 43 11.65 -8.54 3.98
N TYR A 44 10.36 -8.75 3.69
CA TYR A 44 9.70 -8.22 2.51
C TYR A 44 9.63 -6.69 2.49
N ILE A 45 9.26 -6.05 3.62
CA ILE A 45 9.14 -4.58 3.69
C ILE A 45 10.46 -3.85 3.46
N GLY A 46 11.60 -4.51 3.67
CA GLY A 46 12.93 -3.98 3.39
C GLY A 46 13.38 -4.15 1.94
N THR A 47 12.58 -4.80 1.09
CA THR A 47 12.97 -5.11 -0.29
C THR A 47 12.59 -4.00 -1.28
N PRO A 48 13.35 -3.84 -2.39
CA PRO A 48 12.96 -2.95 -3.47
C PRO A 48 11.58 -3.26 -4.05
N GLN A 49 11.20 -4.55 -4.09
CA GLN A 49 9.90 -4.98 -4.59
C GLN A 49 8.74 -4.40 -3.79
N PHE A 50 8.87 -4.30 -2.46
CA PHE A 50 7.84 -3.67 -1.63
C PHE A 50 7.72 -2.18 -1.92
N ILE A 51 8.86 -1.48 -2.06
CA ILE A 51 8.88 -0.05 -2.38
C ILE A 51 8.20 0.21 -3.73
N ASP A 52 8.50 -0.61 -4.74
CA ASP A 52 7.89 -0.46 -6.07
C ASP A 52 6.39 -0.79 -6.06
N ALA A 53 5.95 -1.77 -5.25
CA ALA A 53 4.53 -2.05 -5.05
C ALA A 53 3.80 -0.86 -4.40
N VAL A 54 4.39 -0.23 -3.37
CA VAL A 54 3.85 0.97 -2.72
C VAL A 54 3.75 2.12 -3.73
N LYS A 55 4.81 2.40 -4.50
CA LYS A 55 4.81 3.46 -5.52
C LYS A 55 3.70 3.24 -6.54
N ARG A 56 3.60 2.03 -7.11
CA ARG A 56 2.57 1.70 -8.08
C ARG A 56 1.17 1.88 -7.52
N LYS A 57 0.92 1.46 -6.27
CA LYS A 57 -0.39 1.62 -5.63
C LYS A 57 -0.73 3.08 -5.37
N VAL A 58 0.25 3.89 -4.99
CA VAL A 58 0.09 5.34 -4.86
C VAL A 58 -0.22 5.98 -6.21
N GLU A 59 0.48 5.60 -7.28
CA GLU A 59 0.19 6.08 -8.65
C GLU A 59 -1.22 5.67 -9.11
N GLU A 60 -1.62 4.42 -8.88
CA GLU A 60 -2.99 3.93 -9.14
C GLU A 60 -4.03 4.77 -8.40
N TYR A 61 -3.80 5.08 -7.12
CA TYR A 61 -4.70 5.91 -6.32
C TYR A 61 -4.74 7.36 -6.82
N ILE A 62 -3.59 7.91 -7.23
CA ILE A 62 -3.50 9.25 -7.80
C ILE A 62 -4.26 9.34 -9.13
N ALA A 63 -4.13 8.34 -9.99
CA ALA A 63 -4.80 8.29 -11.28
C ALA A 63 -6.34 8.32 -11.17
N LEU A 64 -6.92 7.86 -10.05
CA LEU A 64 -8.36 7.97 -9.79
C LEU A 64 -8.85 9.41 -9.65
N PHE A 65 -7.95 10.37 -9.35
CA PHE A 65 -8.31 11.80 -9.33
C PHE A 65 -8.28 12.45 -10.71
N ASP A 66 -7.63 11.82 -11.70
CA ASP A 66 -7.52 12.32 -13.08
C ASP A 66 -8.70 11.88 -13.97
N GLU A 67 -9.61 11.02 -13.50
CA GLU A 67 -10.86 10.76 -14.22
C GLU A 67 -11.77 12.00 -14.13
N PRO A 68 -12.02 12.72 -15.25
CA PRO A 68 -12.97 13.81 -15.23
C PRO A 68 -14.35 13.23 -14.97
N ASP A 69 -15.03 13.80 -13.98
CA ASP A 69 -16.44 13.62 -13.69
C ASP A 69 -17.25 13.58 -15.00
N LYS A 70 -17.62 12.38 -15.48
CA LYS A 70 -18.53 12.20 -16.62
C LYS A 70 -19.98 12.35 -16.16
N THR A 71 -20.25 13.31 -15.28
CA THR A 71 -21.60 13.65 -14.86
C THR A 71 -21.84 15.11 -15.21
N GLN A 72 -22.97 15.36 -15.87
CA GLN A 72 -23.51 16.65 -16.33
C GLN A 72 -23.18 17.06 -17.77
N LEU A 73 -23.65 16.23 -18.71
CA LEU A 73 -24.27 16.73 -19.95
C LEU A 73 -25.73 16.26 -19.93
N HIS A 74 -26.61 17.14 -19.48
CA HIS A 74 -28.06 17.03 -19.67
C HIS A 74 -28.59 18.40 -20.10
#